data_AF-U2BZW9-F1
#
_entry.id   AF-U2BZW9-F1
#
_cell.length_a   1.000
_cell.length_b   1.000
_cell.length_c   1.000
_cell.angle_alpha   90.00
_cell.angle_beta   90.00
_cell.angle_gamma   90.00
#
_symmetry.space_group_name_H-M   'P 1'
#
loop_
_entity.id
_entity.type
_entity.pdbx_description
1 polymer ?
#
loop_
_entity_poly.entity_id
_entity_poly.type
_entity_poly.pdbx_seq_one_letter_code
_entity_poly.pdbx_strand_id
1 'polypeptide(L)'
;QEELKYNPDAIDWETLQNLGVSRESLEKRNLLEPLLKGYKTNELVPISFNLGSTVTRFDARLSLREVDGKVAVAIHGMRKEPQLDYPFFGHEFSEEDKKNLLTTGNMGRTVELTNTKTGEKIPSIISIDKLTNEIIALRSEHIKVPDEIKGVKLSQEQKQTLKEGKPLFVEGMTSKKGEPFNA
;
A
#
# COMPACT_ATOMS: atom_id res chain seq x y z
N GLN A 1 -9.22 14.44 -13.65
CA GLN A 1 -8.41 13.24 -13.94
C GLN A 1 -7.10 13.44 -13.19
N GLU A 2 -6.74 12.55 -12.26
CA GLU A 2 -5.38 12.60 -11.69
C GLU A 2 -4.38 12.22 -12.79
N GLU A 3 -3.31 13.00 -12.90
CA GLU A 3 -2.23 12.82 -13.87
C GLU A 3 -1.45 11.53 -13.55
N LEU A 4 -0.98 10.83 -14.59
CA LEU A 4 -0.16 9.63 -14.42
C LEU A 4 1.18 10.02 -13.81
N LYS A 5 1.62 9.28 -12.79
CA LYS A 5 2.93 9.50 -12.15
C LYS A 5 4.06 8.98 -13.03
N TYR A 6 3.83 7.90 -13.76
CA TYR A 6 4.84 7.26 -14.60
C TYR A 6 4.38 7.22 -16.06
N ASN A 7 5.31 7.52 -16.97
CA ASN A 7 5.11 7.30 -18.40
C ASN A 7 5.15 5.78 -18.69
N PRO A 8 4.13 5.19 -19.34
CA PRO A 8 4.14 3.78 -19.74
C PRO A 8 5.37 3.36 -20.55
N ASP A 9 5.93 4.27 -21.35
CA ASP A 9 7.08 3.98 -22.21
C ASP A 9 8.41 3.96 -21.42
N ALA A 10 8.41 4.48 -20.19
CA ALA A 10 9.56 4.43 -19.29
C ALA A 10 9.65 3.12 -18.50
N ILE A 11 8.64 2.24 -18.59
CA ILE A 11 8.62 0.96 -17.89
C ILE A 11 9.50 -0.05 -18.62
N ASP A 12 10.34 -0.74 -17.86
CA ASP A 12 11.08 -1.91 -18.34
C ASP A 12 10.14 -3.12 -18.52
N TRP A 13 9.49 -3.17 -19.68
CA TRP A 13 8.58 -4.25 -20.06
C TRP A 13 9.27 -5.58 -20.28
N GLU A 14 10.56 -5.59 -20.65
CA GLU A 14 11.35 -6.81 -20.82
C GLU A 14 11.54 -7.51 -19.47
N THR A 15 11.89 -6.76 -18.42
CA THR A 15 11.97 -7.28 -17.06
C THR A 15 10.63 -7.84 -16.59
N LEU A 16 9.51 -7.14 -16.83
CA LEU A 16 8.18 -7.66 -16.48
C LEU A 16 7.84 -8.95 -17.25
N GLN A 17 8.18 -9.02 -18.54
CA GLN A 17 7.93 -10.21 -19.34
C GLN A 17 8.73 -11.42 -18.84
N ASN A 18 9.99 -11.21 -18.44
CA ASN A 18 10.84 -12.22 -17.81
C ASN A 18 10.28 -12.71 -16.45
N LEU A 19 9.44 -11.89 -15.81
CA LEU A 19 8.69 -12.23 -14.60
C LEU A 19 7.32 -12.87 -14.89
N GLY A 20 6.98 -13.11 -16.16
CA GLY A 20 5.69 -13.68 -16.58
C GLY A 20 4.54 -12.67 -16.60
N VAL A 21 4.84 -11.36 -16.59
CA VAL A 21 3.84 -10.28 -16.57
C VAL A 21 3.94 -9.48 -17.87
N SER A 22 2.85 -9.40 -18.63
CA SER A 22 2.79 -8.60 -19.85
C SER A 22 1.97 -7.33 -19.63
N ARG A 23 2.21 -6.31 -20.46
CA ARG A 23 1.37 -5.10 -20.50
C ARG A 23 -0.10 -5.45 -20.71
N GLU A 24 -0.38 -6.31 -21.69
CA GLU A 24 -1.72 -6.76 -22.02
C GLU A 24 -2.41 -7.44 -20.83
N SER A 25 -1.68 -8.25 -20.05
CA SER A 25 -2.27 -8.92 -18.88
C SER A 25 -2.62 -7.92 -17.77
N LEU A 26 -1.80 -6.89 -17.56
CA LEU A 26 -2.10 -5.80 -16.63
C LEU A 26 -3.29 -4.95 -17.09
N GLU A 27 -3.41 -4.67 -18.39
CA GLU A 27 -4.52 -3.91 -18.97
C GLU A 27 -5.85 -4.68 -18.86
N LYS A 28 -5.88 -5.95 -19.28
CA LYS A 28 -7.07 -6.81 -19.20
C LYS A 28 -7.62 -6.97 -17.79
N ARG A 29 -6.75 -6.85 -16.78
CA ARG A 29 -7.07 -6.97 -15.36
C ARG A 29 -7.30 -5.61 -14.69
N ASN A 30 -7.25 -4.51 -15.42
CA ASN A 30 -7.37 -3.13 -14.91
C ASN A 30 -6.31 -2.76 -13.85
N LEU A 31 -5.10 -3.32 -13.97
CA LEU A 31 -3.98 -3.11 -13.04
C LEU A 31 -3.01 -2.04 -13.53
N LEU A 32 -2.96 -1.79 -14.83
CA LEU A 32 -1.98 -0.87 -15.41
C LEU A 32 -2.19 0.57 -14.95
N GLU A 33 -3.42 1.09 -14.99
CA GLU A 33 -3.69 2.48 -14.64
C GLU A 33 -3.36 2.79 -13.16
N PRO A 34 -3.79 2.00 -12.16
CA PRO A 34 -3.35 2.19 -10.77
C PRO A 34 -1.83 2.16 -10.62
N LEU A 35 -1.17 1.25 -11.32
CA LEU A 35 0.29 1.10 -11.27
C LEU A 35 1.01 2.35 -11.79
N LEU A 36 0.54 2.92 -12.92
CA LEU A 36 1.06 4.16 -13.51
C LEU A 36 0.78 5.39 -12.66
N LYS A 37 -0.29 5.39 -11.85
CA LYS A 37 -0.56 6.42 -10.83
C LYS A 37 0.32 6.25 -9.59
N GLY A 38 1.13 5.19 -9.53
CA GLY A 38 2.03 4.89 -8.42
C GLY A 38 1.41 4.12 -7.27
N TYR A 39 0.23 3.55 -7.46
CA TYR A 39 -0.34 2.60 -6.52
C TYR A 39 0.24 1.20 -6.73
N LYS A 40 0.21 0.38 -5.66
CA LYS A 40 0.36 -1.07 -5.83
C LYS A 40 -0.84 -1.63 -6.60
N THR A 41 -0.66 -2.70 -7.35
CA THR A 41 -1.77 -3.47 -7.93
C THR A 41 -2.80 -3.80 -6.84
N ASN A 42 -4.09 -3.66 -7.11
CA ASN A 42 -5.17 -3.91 -6.15
C ASN A 42 -5.51 -5.39 -5.97
N GLU A 43 -4.80 -6.27 -6.67
CA GLU A 43 -4.86 -7.72 -6.56
C GLU A 43 -3.47 -8.34 -6.70
N LEU A 44 -3.39 -9.64 -6.40
CA LEU A 44 -2.18 -10.43 -6.55
C LEU A 44 -1.94 -10.78 -8.01
N VAL A 45 -0.71 -10.57 -8.47
CA VAL A 45 -0.21 -10.92 -9.79
C VAL A 45 0.66 -12.17 -9.66
N PRO A 46 0.39 -13.24 -10.43
CA PRO A 46 1.28 -14.38 -10.50
C PRO A 46 2.61 -13.99 -11.12
N ILE A 47 3.70 -14.25 -10.40
CA ILE A 47 5.06 -13.98 -10.83
C ILE A 47 5.78 -15.31 -11.06
N SER A 48 6.55 -15.41 -12.13
CA SER A 48 7.36 -16.57 -12.48
C SER A 48 8.81 -16.14 -12.65
N PHE A 49 9.71 -16.65 -11.81
CA PHE A 49 11.15 -16.48 -11.97
C PHE A 49 11.74 -17.73 -12.59
N ASN A 50 12.43 -17.55 -13.71
CA ASN A 50 13.24 -18.58 -14.32
C ASN A 50 14.71 -18.36 -13.98
N LEU A 51 15.29 -19.28 -13.21
CA LEU A 51 16.70 -19.29 -12.79
C LEU A 51 17.44 -20.46 -13.45
N GLY A 52 17.30 -20.57 -14.77
CA GLY A 52 17.90 -21.63 -15.58
C GLY A 52 17.13 -22.96 -15.45
N SER A 53 17.63 -23.88 -14.63
CA SER A 53 16.98 -25.18 -14.41
C SER A 53 15.87 -25.13 -13.35
N THR A 54 15.81 -24.05 -12.57
CA THR A 54 14.81 -23.87 -11.51
C THR A 54 13.79 -22.82 -11.91
N VAL A 55 12.50 -23.15 -11.78
CA VAL A 55 11.41 -22.20 -11.92
C VAL A 55 10.71 -22.05 -10.58
N THR A 56 10.58 -20.83 -10.08
CA THR A 56 9.74 -20.54 -8.91
C THR A 56 8.56 -19.66 -9.31
N ARG A 57 7.39 -19.95 -8.72
CA ARG A 57 6.15 -19.21 -8.96
C ARG A 57 5.53 -18.81 -7.65
N PHE A 58 5.11 -17.56 -7.55
CA PHE A 58 4.40 -17.05 -6.38
C PHE A 58 3.56 -15.84 -6.75
N ASP A 59 2.59 -15.54 -5.91
CA ASP A 59 1.72 -14.39 -6.05
C ASP A 59 2.28 -13.16 -5.30
N ALA A 60 2.21 -11.99 -5.94
CA ALA A 60 2.72 -10.75 -5.37
C ALA A 60 1.89 -9.54 -5.80
N ARG A 61 1.95 -8.45 -5.04
CA ARG A 61 1.55 -7.13 -5.57
C ARG A 61 2.72 -6.47 -6.27
N LEU A 62 2.46 -5.69 -7.29
CA LEU A 62 3.48 -4.91 -8.00
C LEU A 62 3.32 -3.42 -7.70
N SER A 63 4.43 -2.69 -7.57
CA SER A 63 4.44 -1.22 -7.61
C SER A 63 5.57 -0.71 -8.50
N LEU A 64 5.50 0.57 -8.86
CA LEU A 64 6.56 1.27 -9.57
C LEU A 64 7.26 2.26 -8.64
N ARG A 65 8.58 2.31 -8.72
CA ARG A 65 9.42 3.25 -8.00
C ARG A 65 10.54 3.76 -8.88
N GLU A 66 11.03 4.97 -8.59
CA GLU A 66 12.23 5.48 -9.24
C GLU A 66 13.48 4.97 -8.51
N VAL A 67 14.43 4.47 -9.29
CA VAL A 67 15.76 4.05 -8.85
C VAL A 67 16.75 4.62 -9.85
N ASP A 68 17.63 5.51 -9.38
CA ASP A 68 18.67 6.17 -10.19
C ASP A 68 18.12 6.80 -11.48
N GLY A 69 16.97 7.48 -11.37
CA GLY A 69 16.29 8.15 -12.49
C GLY A 69 15.56 7.21 -13.46
N LYS A 70 15.50 5.91 -13.17
CA LYS A 70 14.77 4.91 -13.97
C LYS A 70 13.55 4.38 -13.22
N VAL A 71 12.48 4.11 -13.96
CA VAL A 71 11.29 3.45 -13.40
C VAL A 71 11.57 1.96 -13.27
N ALA A 72 11.54 1.46 -12.04
CA ALA A 72 11.76 0.07 -11.69
C ALA A 72 10.50 -0.53 -11.06
N VAL A 73 10.28 -1.82 -11.32
CA VAL A 73 9.21 -2.60 -10.68
C VAL A 73 9.68 -3.08 -9.31
N ALA A 74 8.84 -2.91 -8.31
CA ALA A 74 9.00 -3.53 -6.99
C ALA A 74 7.97 -4.65 -6.81
N ILE A 75 8.44 -5.79 -6.33
CA ILE A 75 7.64 -7.01 -6.12
C ILE A 75 7.40 -7.17 -4.62
N HIS A 76 6.14 -7.19 -4.23
CA HIS A 76 5.70 -7.35 -2.84
C HIS A 76 5.10 -8.74 -2.66
N GLY A 77 5.95 -9.72 -2.33
CA GLY A 77 5.55 -11.10 -2.12
C GLY A 77 4.71 -11.31 -0.86
N MET A 78 3.90 -12.36 -0.86
CA MET A 78 3.10 -12.77 0.30
C MET A 78 3.96 -13.28 1.45
N ARG A 79 3.57 -12.91 2.67
CA ARG A 79 4.11 -13.46 3.92
C ARG A 79 3.01 -14.21 4.66
N LYS A 80 3.39 -15.23 5.42
CA LYS A 80 2.45 -15.96 6.28
C LYS A 80 1.81 -15.03 7.32
N GLU A 81 2.62 -14.15 7.89
CA GLU A 81 2.23 -13.18 8.92
C GLU A 81 3.12 -11.93 8.81
N PRO A 82 2.66 -10.77 9.31
CA PRO A 82 3.48 -9.57 9.41
C PRO A 82 4.61 -9.77 10.42
N GLN A 83 5.82 -9.34 10.08
CA GLN A 83 7.00 -9.48 10.93
C GLN A 83 7.07 -8.33 11.96
N LEU A 84 6.36 -8.49 13.07
CA LEU A 84 6.21 -7.46 14.11
C LEU A 84 7.21 -7.58 15.27
N ASP A 85 8.07 -8.61 15.26
CA ASP A 85 9.05 -8.85 16.33
C ASP A 85 10.39 -8.15 16.10
N TYR A 86 10.52 -7.42 15.00
CA TYR A 86 11.72 -6.67 14.66
C TYR A 86 11.41 -5.18 14.50
N PRO A 87 12.36 -4.30 14.83
CA PRO A 87 12.17 -2.86 14.64
C PRO A 87 11.87 -2.53 13.17
N PHE A 88 10.86 -1.70 12.95
CA PHE A 88 10.50 -1.20 11.63
C PHE A 88 10.90 0.27 11.52
N PHE A 89 11.98 0.55 10.77
CA PHE A 89 12.57 1.89 10.67
C PHE A 89 12.84 2.55 12.04
N GLY A 90 13.38 1.77 12.97
CA GLY A 90 13.70 2.23 14.33
C GLY A 90 12.50 2.34 15.28
N HIS A 91 11.30 1.94 14.85
CA HIS A 91 10.15 1.79 15.73
C HIS A 91 10.02 0.35 16.22
N GLU A 92 9.99 0.17 17.54
CA GLU A 92 9.65 -1.11 18.18
C GLU A 92 8.15 -1.17 18.46
N PHE A 93 7.50 -2.26 18.06
CA PHE A 93 6.06 -2.41 18.22
C PHE A 93 5.70 -2.76 19.66
N SER A 94 4.84 -1.95 20.27
CA SER A 94 4.20 -2.27 21.54
C SER A 94 3.15 -3.38 21.37
N GLU A 95 2.71 -3.99 22.47
CA GLU A 95 1.61 -4.96 22.44
C GLU A 95 0.31 -4.36 21.89
N GLU A 96 0.06 -3.08 22.15
CA GLU A 96 -1.08 -2.35 21.58
C GLU A 96 -0.92 -2.15 20.07
N ASP A 97 0.28 -1.77 19.61
CA ASP A 97 0.56 -1.63 18.17
C ASP A 97 0.31 -2.95 17.45
N LYS A 98 0.85 -4.06 17.99
CA LYS A 98 0.68 -5.40 17.43
C LYS A 98 -0.80 -5.79 17.39
N LYS A 99 -1.53 -5.58 18.49
CA LYS A 99 -2.97 -5.87 18.56
C LYS A 99 -3.74 -5.09 17.49
N ASN A 100 -3.50 -3.78 17.38
CA ASN A 100 -4.21 -2.93 16.41
C ASN A 100 -3.90 -3.32 14.98
N LEU A 101 -2.62 -3.55 14.66
CA LEU A 101 -2.17 -4.00 13.35
C LEU A 101 -2.80 -5.35 12.97
N LEU A 102 -2.78 -6.34 13.86
CA LEU A 102 -3.33 -7.66 13.59
C LEU A 102 -4.86 -7.68 13.48
N THR A 103 -5.56 -6.81 14.20
CA THR A 103 -7.05 -6.79 14.21
C THR A 103 -7.64 -5.90 13.14
N THR A 104 -7.07 -4.71 12.91
CA THR A 104 -7.64 -3.71 11.99
C THR A 104 -6.84 -3.57 10.70
N GLY A 105 -5.56 -3.98 10.70
CA GLY A 105 -4.60 -3.71 9.64
C GLY A 105 -3.92 -2.34 9.77
N ASN A 106 -4.23 -1.54 10.79
CA ASN A 106 -3.67 -0.21 11.01
C ASN A 106 -3.19 -0.09 12.47
N MET A 107 -2.07 0.61 12.68
CA MET A 107 -1.53 0.77 14.03
C MET A 107 -2.37 1.69 14.92
N GLY A 108 -3.15 2.60 14.33
CA GLY A 108 -4.08 3.47 15.06
C GLY A 108 -3.47 4.80 15.54
N ARG A 109 -2.22 5.09 15.18
CA ARG A 109 -1.51 6.32 15.59
C ARG A 109 -0.36 6.67 14.65
N THR A 110 0.08 7.91 14.74
CA THR A 110 1.32 8.40 14.11
C THR A 110 2.53 8.09 15.00
N VAL A 111 3.65 7.73 14.38
CA VAL A 111 4.96 7.54 15.01
C VAL A 111 6.07 8.20 14.20
N GLU A 112 7.19 8.48 14.85
CA GLU A 112 8.38 8.96 14.17
C GLU A 112 9.24 7.79 13.68
N LEU A 113 9.17 7.52 12.37
CA LEU A 113 10.04 6.54 11.73
C LEU A 113 11.39 7.15 11.37
N THR A 114 12.45 6.36 11.44
CA THR A 114 13.80 6.80 11.16
C THR A 114 14.16 6.48 9.71
N ASN A 115 14.52 7.51 8.94
CA ASN A 115 15.16 7.31 7.65
C ASN A 115 16.53 6.68 7.86
N THR A 116 16.71 5.43 7.47
CA THR A 116 17.97 4.70 7.71
C THR A 116 19.17 5.26 6.94
N LYS A 117 18.94 6.08 5.91
CA LYS A 117 20.01 6.73 5.14
C LYS A 117 20.45 8.07 5.74
N THR A 118 19.52 8.86 6.26
CA THR A 118 19.79 10.24 6.70
C THR A 118 19.70 10.43 8.22
N GLY A 119 19.12 9.49 8.95
CA GLY A 119 18.82 9.59 10.39
C GLY A 119 17.60 10.46 10.74
N GLU A 120 16.98 11.09 9.74
CA GLU A 120 15.81 11.95 9.92
C GLU A 120 14.62 11.21 10.56
N LYS A 121 13.92 11.87 11.48
CA LYS A 121 12.67 11.40 12.08
C LYS A 121 11.49 11.90 11.26
N ILE A 122 10.67 10.97 10.78
CA ILE A 122 9.58 11.24 9.83
C ILE A 122 8.26 10.77 10.46
N PRO A 123 7.35 11.69 10.78
CA PRO A 123 5.99 11.35 11.20
C PRO A 123 5.29 10.50 10.14
N SER A 124 4.89 9.29 10.54
CA SER A 124 4.29 8.30 9.64
C SER A 124 3.24 7.46 10.38
N ILE A 125 2.29 6.94 9.61
CA ILE A 125 1.39 5.87 10.06
C ILE A 125 1.90 4.52 9.55
N ILE A 126 1.68 3.46 10.32
CA ILE A 126 2.03 2.09 9.95
C ILE A 126 0.75 1.28 9.72
N SER A 127 0.73 0.51 8.64
CA SER A 127 -0.36 -0.39 8.29
C SER A 127 0.18 -1.72 7.77
N ILE A 128 -0.70 -2.72 7.65
CA ILE A 128 -0.43 -3.99 6.98
C ILE A 128 -1.15 -4.02 5.63
N ASP A 129 -0.41 -4.35 4.58
CA ASP A 129 -0.96 -4.70 3.29
C ASP A 129 -1.68 -6.06 3.40
N LYS A 130 -3.01 -6.04 3.39
CA LYS A 130 -3.85 -7.22 3.67
C LYS A 130 -3.68 -8.38 2.66
N LEU A 131 -3.14 -8.11 1.47
CA LEU A 131 -2.91 -9.17 0.48
C LEU A 131 -1.55 -9.85 0.66
N THR A 132 -0.57 -9.16 1.27
CA THR A 132 0.82 -9.63 1.31
C THR A 132 1.39 -9.76 2.72
N ASN A 133 0.63 -9.36 3.74
CA ASN A 133 1.09 -9.22 5.13
C ASN A 133 2.35 -8.35 5.26
N GLU A 134 2.58 -7.46 4.30
CA GLU A 134 3.70 -6.52 4.33
C GLU A 134 3.40 -5.35 5.26
N ILE A 135 4.34 -5.04 6.15
CA ILE A 135 4.29 -3.81 6.95
C ILE A 135 4.68 -2.64 6.05
N ILE A 136 3.81 -1.63 5.99
CA ILE A 136 4.01 -0.43 5.17
C ILE A 136 3.93 0.82 6.05
N ALA A 137 4.66 1.86 5.64
CA ALA A 137 4.58 3.19 6.22
C ALA A 137 4.03 4.18 5.19
N LEU A 138 3.19 5.11 5.65
CA LEU A 138 2.80 6.29 4.90
C LEU A 138 3.17 7.52 5.72
N ARG A 139 3.97 8.41 5.13
CA ARG A 139 4.32 9.70 5.76
C ARG A 139 3.05 10.51 5.99
N SER A 140 2.93 11.12 7.16
CA SER A 140 1.72 11.86 7.53
C SER A 140 1.41 13.01 6.55
N GLU A 141 2.43 13.65 5.99
CA GLU A 141 2.31 14.72 4.99
C GLU A 141 1.62 14.27 3.68
N HIS A 142 1.70 12.97 3.35
CA HIS A 142 1.12 12.41 2.12
C HIS A 142 -0.27 11.81 2.33
N ILE A 143 -0.84 11.87 3.54
CA ILE A 143 -2.18 11.35 3.81
C ILE A 143 -3.23 12.27 3.19
N LYS A 144 -3.91 11.77 2.18
CA LYS A 144 -5.08 12.41 1.56
C LYS A 144 -6.35 11.83 2.16
N VAL A 145 -7.09 12.64 2.91
CA VAL A 145 -8.41 12.27 3.45
C VAL A 145 -9.49 12.87 2.55
N PRO A 146 -10.47 12.07 2.07
CA PRO A 146 -11.55 12.60 1.24
C PRO A 146 -12.48 13.51 2.05
N ASP A 147 -13.22 14.37 1.36
CA ASP A 147 -14.24 15.21 2.00
C ASP A 147 -15.49 14.42 2.42
N GLU A 148 -15.72 13.29 1.76
CA GLU A 148 -16.89 12.45 1.96
C GLU A 148 -16.49 10.97 1.92
N ILE A 149 -17.07 10.17 2.80
CA ILE A 149 -16.97 8.72 2.79
C ILE A 149 -18.38 8.15 2.68
N LYS A 150 -18.65 7.45 1.58
CA LYS A 150 -19.90 6.68 1.38
C LYS A 150 -21.19 7.51 1.62
N GLY A 151 -21.24 8.75 1.14
CA GLY A 151 -22.39 9.65 1.35
C GLY A 151 -22.29 10.55 2.57
N VAL A 152 -21.32 10.32 3.47
CA VAL A 152 -21.17 11.07 4.72
C VAL A 152 -20.04 12.08 4.60
N LYS A 153 -20.37 13.37 4.72
CA LYS A 153 -19.38 14.45 4.75
C LYS A 153 -18.62 14.46 6.07
N LEU A 154 -17.30 14.51 6.00
CA LEU A 154 -16.44 14.54 7.17
C LEU A 154 -16.25 15.97 7.70
N SER A 155 -16.35 16.13 9.02
CA SER A 155 -15.93 17.35 9.70
C SER A 155 -14.41 17.53 9.65
N GLN A 156 -13.93 18.74 9.93
CA GLN A 156 -12.48 19.00 10.00
C GLN A 156 -11.81 18.17 11.11
N GLU A 157 -12.49 17.99 12.24
CA GLU A 157 -12.02 17.15 13.34
C GLU A 157 -11.90 15.68 12.90
N GLN A 158 -12.93 15.14 12.24
CA GLN A 158 -12.90 13.77 11.70
C GLN A 158 -11.79 13.57 10.68
N LYS A 159 -11.56 14.55 9.80
CA LYS A 159 -10.44 14.51 8.86
C LYS A 159 -9.10 14.50 9.58
N GLN A 160 -8.97 15.29 10.64
CA GLN A 160 -7.76 15.33 11.46
C GLN A 160 -7.52 13.99 12.18
N THR A 161 -8.57 13.38 12.74
CA THR A 161 -8.50 12.02 13.33
C THR A 161 -7.94 11.00 12.33
N LEU A 162 -8.45 11.01 11.10
CA LEU A 162 -7.98 10.11 10.04
C LEU A 162 -6.54 10.41 9.60
N LYS A 163 -6.15 11.69 9.52
CA LYS A 163 -4.76 12.10 9.23
C LYS A 163 -3.77 11.63 10.28
N GLU A 164 -4.19 11.54 11.54
CA GLU A 164 -3.37 11.03 12.64
C GLU A 164 -3.30 9.50 12.67
N GLY A 165 -4.04 8.82 11.78
CA GLY A 165 -4.13 7.37 11.69
C GLY A 165 -5.03 6.74 12.75
N LYS A 166 -5.82 7.55 13.47
CA LYS A 166 -6.70 7.09 14.55
C LYS A 166 -7.99 6.48 13.98
N PRO A 167 -8.60 5.52 14.71
CA PRO A 167 -9.91 5.00 14.34
C PRO A 167 -10.95 6.11 14.40
N LEU A 168 -11.90 6.07 13.46
CA LEU A 168 -13.02 6.99 13.39
C LEU A 168 -14.29 6.20 13.10
N PHE A 169 -15.27 6.30 14.00
CA PHE A 169 -16.61 5.77 13.76
C PHE A 169 -17.43 6.76 12.94
N VAL A 170 -18.09 6.27 11.90
CA VAL A 170 -18.89 7.07 10.97
C VAL A 170 -20.29 6.47 10.88
N GLU A 171 -21.31 7.29 11.11
CA GLU A 171 -22.71 6.90 11.02
C GLU A 171 -23.35 7.34 9.70
N GLY A 172 -24.36 6.60 9.25
CA GLY A 172 -25.18 6.98 8.10
C GLY A 172 -24.50 6.77 6.74
N MET A 173 -23.52 5.86 6.67
CA MET A 173 -22.89 5.48 5.40
C MET A 173 -23.84 4.68 4.52
N THR A 174 -23.70 4.81 3.21
CA THR A 174 -24.50 4.09 2.22
C THR A 174 -23.66 3.04 1.48
N SER A 175 -24.13 1.78 1.49
CA SER A 175 -23.44 0.67 0.84
C SER A 175 -23.52 0.77 -0.69
N LYS A 176 -22.74 -0.05 -1.42
CA LYS A 176 -22.87 -0.12 -2.90
C LYS A 176 -24.28 -0.56 -3.36
N LYS A 177 -25.04 -1.22 -2.49
CA LYS A 177 -26.43 -1.65 -2.74
C LYS A 177 -27.46 -0.60 -2.33
N GLY A 178 -27.03 0.55 -1.78
CA GLY A 178 -27.93 1.61 -1.31
C GLY A 178 -28.42 1.46 0.13
N GLU A 179 -27.92 0.47 0.88
CA GLU A 179 -28.36 0.19 2.25
C GLU A 179 -27.55 1.02 3.27
N PRO A 180 -28.20 1.61 4.30
CA PRO A 180 -27.52 2.37 5.34
C PRO A 180 -26.77 1.46 6.31
N PHE A 181 -25.59 1.89 6.76
CA PHE A 181 -24.78 1.22 7.78
C PHE A 181 -23.87 2.19 8.53
N ASN A 182 -23.33 1.75 9.66
CA ASN A 182 -22.30 2.46 10.44
C ASN A 182 -21.04 1.59 10.49
N ALA A 183 -19.86 2.20 10.52
CA ALA A 183 -18.57 1.50 10.64
C ALA A 183 -17.49 2.37 11.27
#